data_AF-A0A7Y3NKF5-F1
#
_entry.id   AF-A0A7Y3NKF5-F1
#
_cell.length_a   1.000
_cell.length_b   1.000
_cell.length_c   1.000
_cell.angle_alpha   90.00
_cell.angle_beta   90.00
_cell.angle_gamma   90.00
#
_symmetry.space_group_name_H-M   'P 1'
#
loop_
_entity.id
_entity.type
_entity.pdbx_description
1 polymer ?
#
loop_
_entity_poly.entity_id
_entity_poly.type
_entity_poly.pdbx_seq_one_letter_code
_entity_poly.pdbx_strand_id
1 'polypeptide(L)' 'MIKLEPTLAIVDEPFSVEETDHPFGKRWGGEVMTLTPEHLAALQEGKLVAVDVQGEYVVFLQMEKEARHV' A
#
# COMPACT_ATOMS: atom_id res chain seq x y z
N MET A 1 9.26 -4.45 -14.27
CA MET A 1 8.67 -5.79 -13.98
C MET A 1 7.97 -5.69 -12.64
N ILE A 2 6.64 -5.79 -12.62
CA ILE A 2 5.84 -5.64 -11.40
C ILE A 2 5.92 -6.98 -10.65
N LYS A 3 6.47 -6.97 -9.43
CA LYS A 3 6.43 -8.11 -8.52
C LYS A 3 5.04 -8.10 -7.87
N LEU A 4 4.17 -9.01 -8.29
CA LEU A 4 2.81 -9.13 -7.78
C LEU A 4 2.83 -10.03 -6.54
N GLU A 5 2.76 -9.43 -5.35
CA GLU A 5 2.17 -10.12 -4.21
C GLU A 5 0.64 -10.00 -4.37
N PRO A 6 -0.17 -10.99 -3.94
CA PRO A 6 -1.62 -11.05 -4.24
C PRO A 6 -2.44 -9.82 -3.82
N THR A 7 -1.87 -8.92 -3.01
CA THR A 7 -2.49 -7.68 -2.55
C THR A 7 -1.63 -6.43 -2.71
N LEU A 8 -0.38 -6.53 -3.18
CA LEU A 8 0.58 -5.42 -3.25
C LEU A 8 1.37 -5.43 -4.57
N ALA A 9 1.47 -4.26 -5.20
CA ALA A 9 2.22 -4.03 -6.42
C ALA A 9 2.93 -2.67 -6.34
N ILE A 10 4.21 -2.64 -6.72
CA ILE A 10 4.95 -1.38 -6.87
C ILE A 10 4.63 -0.81 -8.26
N VAL A 11 4.14 0.43 -8.29
CA VAL A 11 3.79 1.19 -9.50
C VAL A 11 4.48 2.55 -9.47
N ASP A 12 4.75 3.12 -10.65
CA ASP A 12 5.44 4.42 -10.77
C ASP A 12 4.48 5.61 -10.57
N GLU A 13 3.20 5.44 -10.89
CA GLU A 13 2.15 6.46 -10.75
C GLU A 13 0.78 5.82 -10.45
N PRO A 14 -0.18 6.60 -9.90
CA PRO A 14 -1.57 6.15 -9.77
C PRO A 14 -2.17 5.82 -11.14
N PHE A 15 -3.00 4.78 -11.21
CA PHE A 15 -3.65 4.34 -12.44
C PHE A 15 -5.18 4.37 -12.34
N SER A 16 -5.85 4.33 -13.48
CA SER A 16 -7.32 4.32 -13.54
C SER A 16 -7.87 3.02 -12.97
N VAL A 17 -8.58 3.09 -11.86
CA VAL A 17 -9.21 1.91 -11.25
C VAL A 17 -10.37 1.35 -12.09
N GLU A 18 -10.91 2.12 -13.04
CA GLU A 18 -12.03 1.68 -13.88
C GLU A 18 -11.60 0.85 -15.08
N GLU A 19 -10.31 0.85 -15.39
CA GLU A 19 -9.68 0.12 -16.49
C GLU A 19 -9.13 -1.24 -16.02
N THR A 20 -9.00 -2.19 -16.94
CA THR A 20 -8.63 -3.58 -16.64
C THR A 20 -7.15 -3.88 -16.74
N ASP A 21 -6.35 -2.98 -17.32
CA ASP A 21 -4.95 -3.23 -17.68
C ASP A 21 -3.97 -2.89 -16.54
N HIS A 22 -4.37 -3.23 -15.31
CA HIS A 22 -3.66 -2.87 -14.09
C HIS A 22 -3.46 -4.08 -13.16
N PRO A 23 -2.49 -4.03 -12.22
CA PRO A 23 -2.08 -5.14 -11.35
C PRO A 23 -3.22 -5.88 -10.64
N PHE A 24 -4.34 -5.19 -10.41
CA PHE A 24 -5.48 -5.72 -9.68
C PHE A 24 -6.75 -5.83 -10.56
N GLY A 25 -6.73 -5.39 -11.82
CA GLY A 25 -7.92 -5.28 -12.68
C GLY A 25 -8.90 -4.20 -12.20
N LYS A 26 -10.13 -4.21 -12.74
CA LYS A 26 -11.14 -3.19 -12.47
C LYS A 26 -11.58 -3.14 -11.00
N ARG A 27 -11.69 -1.93 -10.43
CA ARG A 27 -12.16 -1.63 -9.07
C ARG A 27 -13.20 -0.51 -9.10
N TRP A 28 -13.90 -0.35 -7.97
CA TRP A 28 -14.99 0.62 -7.80
C TRP A 28 -14.51 2.01 -7.38
N GLY A 29 -13.26 2.12 -6.95
CA GLY A 29 -12.66 3.35 -6.44
C GLY A 29 -11.18 3.16 -6.12
N GLY A 30 -10.47 4.27 -5.97
CA GLY A 30 -9.06 4.32 -5.60
C GLY A 30 -8.74 5.66 -4.95
N GLU A 31 -7.76 5.67 -4.06
CA GLU A 31 -7.36 6.85 -3.31
C GLU A 31 -5.85 6.88 -3.15
N VAL A 32 -5.27 8.08 -3.22
CA VAL A 32 -3.83 8.29 -3.01
C VAL A 32 -3.63 8.89 -1.64
N MET A 33 -3.01 8.10 -0.75
CA MET A 33 -2.60 8.54 0.58
C MET A 33 -1.11 8.87 0.55
N THR A 34 -0.72 10.01 1.11
CA THR A 34 0.67 10.47 1.11
C THR A 34 1.32 10.22 2.47
N LEU A 35 2.47 9.54 2.48
CA LEU A 35 3.26 9.36 3.70
C LEU A 35 4.29 10.49 3.82
N THR A 36 4.43 11.03 5.04
CA THR A 36 5.50 11.98 5.36
C THR A 36 6.77 11.22 5.76
N PRO A 37 7.94 11.88 5.82
CA PRO A 37 9.16 11.25 6.35
C PRO A 37 8.99 10.66 7.75
N GLU A 38 8.19 11.28 8.61
CA GLU A 38 7.89 10.78 9.96
C GLU A 38 7.12 9.47 9.94
N HIS A 39 6.17 9.31 9.02
CA HIS A 39 5.46 8.05 8.82
C HIS A 39 6.41 6.94 8.36
N LEU A 40 7.34 7.26 7.45
CA LEU A 40 8.35 6.31 6.99
C LEU A 40 9.31 5.90 8.12
N ALA A 41 9.77 6.86 8.93
CA ALA A 41 10.62 6.58 10.09
C ALA A 41 9.89 5.68 11.11
N ALA A 42 8.60 5.94 11.37
CA ALA A 42 7.80 5.10 12.26
C ALA A 42 7.70 3.65 11.76
N LEU A 43 7.50 3.45 10.45
CA LEU A 43 7.50 2.12 9.83
C LEU A 43 8.85 1.42 9.97
N GLN A 44 9.96 2.13 9.74
CA GLN A 44 11.32 1.61 9.90
C GLN A 44 11.65 1.22 11.36
N GLU A 45 11.08 1.93 12.34
CA GLU A 45 11.16 1.59 13.77
C GLU A 45 10.27 0.41 14.17
N GLY A 46 9.49 -0.16 13.23
CA GLY A 46 8.60 -1.29 13.47
C GLY A 46 7.24 -0.91 14.05
N LYS A 47 6.88 0.38 14.06
CA LYS A 47 5.52 0.85 14.34
C LYS A 47 4.63 0.64 13.12
N LEU A 48 3.33 0.91 13.28
CA LEU A 48 2.34 0.86 12.21
C LEU A 48 1.86 2.27 11.88
N VAL A 49 1.48 2.48 10.62
CA VAL A 49 0.74 3.66 10.17
C VAL A 49 -0.69 3.25 9.89
N ALA A 50 -1.65 3.89 10.55
CA ALA A 50 -3.07 3.70 10.27
C ALA A 50 -3.53 4.67 9.20
N VAL A 51 -4.28 4.16 8.22
CA VAL A 51 -4.86 4.90 7.11
C VAL A 51 -6.38 4.74 7.19
N ASP A 52 -7.08 5.82 7.47
CA ASP A 52 -8.54 5.85 7.41
C ASP A 52 -9.00 5.99 5.96
N VAL A 53 -9.70 4.98 5.44
CA VAL A 53 -10.19 4.98 4.06
C VAL A 53 -11.64 5.44 4.09
N GLN A 54 -11.82 6.75 3.85
CA GLN A 54 -13.11 7.42 3.73
C GLN A 54 -14.07 7.20 4.91
N GLY A 55 -13.56 6.89 6.11
CA GLY A 55 -14.38 6.58 7.28
C GLY A 55 -15.09 5.22 7.22
N GLU A 56 -14.82 4.39 6.22
CA GLU A 56 -15.44 3.06 6.08
C GLU A 56 -14.62 1.96 6.77
N TYR A 57 -13.30 1.99 6.60
CA TYR A 57 -12.39 1.02 7.21
C TYR A 57 -10.98 1.60 7.39
N VAL A 58 -10.18 0.95 8.24
CA VAL A 58 -8.80 1.36 8.50
C VAL A 58 -7.83 0.33 7.93
N VAL A 59 -6.89 0.79 7.10
CA VAL A 59 -5.74 0.00 6.64
C VAL A 59 -4.55 0.27 7.54
N PHE A 60 -3.89 -0.79 8.01
CA PHE A 60 -2.66 -0.67 8.78
C PHE A 60 -1.47 -1.05 7.90
N LEU A 61 -0.58 -0.09 7.68
CA LEU A 61 0.69 -0.32 7.01
C LEU A 61 1.74 -0.70 8.05
N GLN A 62 2.49 -1.75 7.74
CA GLN A 62 3.62 -2.22 8.54
C GLN A 62 4.77 -2.55 7.59
N MET A 63 5.99 -2.17 7.97
CA MET A 63 7.17 -2.64 7.26
C MET A 63 7.36 -4.13 7.54
N GLU A 64 7.41 -4.93 6.49
CA GLU A 64 7.74 -6.35 6.62
C GLU A 64 9.10 -6.46 7.33
N LYS A 65 9.12 -7.17 8.46
CA LYS A 65 10.39 -7.52 9.09
C LYS A 65 11.06 -8.47 8.12
N GLU A 66 12.29 -8.17 7.70
CA GLU A 66 13.09 -9.12 6.92
C GLU A 66 12.91 -10.50 7.56
N ALA A 67 12.43 -11.46 6.78
CA ALA A 67 12.26 -12.82 7.27
C ALA A 67 13.60 -13.24 7.85
N ARG A 68 13.65 -13.39 9.18
CA ARG A 68 14.78 -13.97 9.87
C ARG A 68 14.94 -15.34 9.23
N HIS A 69 15.96 -15.51 8.41
CA HIS A 69 16.40 -16.83 7.99
C HIS A 69 16.86 -17.52 9.27
N VAL A 70 15.94 -18.26 9.89
CA VAL A 70 16.23 -19.27 10.90
C VAL A 70 16.61 -20.56 10.21
#